data_AF-A0A956IXU3-F1
#
_entry.id   AF-A0A956IXU3-F1
#
_cell.length_a   1.000
_cell.length_b   1.000
_cell.length_c   1.000
_cell.angle_alpha   90.00
_cell.angle_beta   90.00
_cell.angle_gamma   90.00
#
_symmetry.space_group_name_H-M   'P 1'
#
loop_
_entity.id
_entity.type
_entity.pdbx_description
1 polymer ?
#
loop_
_entity_poly.entity_id
_entity_poly.type
_entity_poly.pdbx_seq_one_letter_code
_entity_poly.pdbx_strand_id
1 'polypeptide(L)' 'MTSVFRDDILRGHVALITGGGTGICRGIARAYLAHGARVCVVSRRQEVIEAAAKD' A
#
# COMPACT_ATOMS: atom_id res chain seq x y z
N MET A 1 -13.79 0.30 4.19
CA MET A 1 -13.00 1.07 5.18
C MET A 1 -13.42 2.52 5.04
N THR A 2 -13.96 3.13 6.08
CA THR A 2 -14.40 4.53 6.01
C THR A 2 -13.15 5.42 6.05
N SER A 3 -12.91 6.18 4.99
CA SER A 3 -11.79 7.11 4.89
C SER A 3 -12.30 8.54 4.99
N VAL A 4 -11.49 9.42 5.59
CA VAL A 4 -11.75 10.87 5.64
C VAL A 4 -11.32 11.58 4.34
N PHE A 5 -10.68 10.86 3.42
CA PHE A 5 -10.22 11.38 2.14
C PHE A 5 -11.15 10.97 0.99
N ARG A 6 -11.12 11.73 -0.11
CA ARG A 6 -11.79 11.34 -1.36
C ARG A 6 -11.21 10.02 -1.90
N ASP A 7 -12.07 9.20 -2.48
CA ASP A 7 -11.72 7.87 -2.99
C ASP A 7 -10.65 7.88 -4.09
N ASP A 8 -10.47 8.99 -4.79
CA ASP A 8 -9.57 9.08 -5.95
C ASP A 8 -8.41 10.06 -5.74
N ILE A 9 -8.16 10.49 -4.51
CA ILE A 9 -7.19 11.55 -4.20
C ILE A 9 -5.76 11.21 -4.64
N LEU A 10 -5.43 9.93 -4.85
CA LEU A 10 -4.12 9.48 -5.35
C LEU A 10 -4.17 8.84 -6.75
N ARG A 11 -5.28 8.98 -7.48
CA ARG A 11 -5.42 8.38 -8.83
C ARG A 11 -4.30 8.86 -9.75
N GLY A 12 -3.62 7.90 -10.38
CA GLY A 12 -2.53 8.17 -11.34
C GLY A 12 -1.15 8.32 -10.71
N HIS A 13 -1.04 8.29 -9.38
CA HIS A 13 0.24 8.32 -8.68
C HIS A 13 0.81 6.92 -8.43
N VAL A 14 2.14 6.85 -8.30
CA VAL A 14 2.86 5.64 -7.87
C VAL A 14 3.52 5.94 -6.52
N ALA A 15 3.28 5.09 -5.52
CA ALA A 15 3.86 5.21 -4.19
C ALA A 15 4.84 4.05 -3.91
N LEU A 16 6.07 4.39 -3.53
CA LEU A 16 7.08 3.45 -3.03
C LEU A 16 7.00 3.39 -1.50
N ILE A 17 6.72 2.22 -0.94
CA ILE A 17 6.52 2.04 0.50
C ILE A 17 7.53 1.02 1.03
N THR A 18 8.47 1.50 1.84
CA THR A 18 9.42 0.65 2.57
C THR A 18 8.76 0.04 3.81
N GLY A 19 9.14 -1.18 4.16
CA GLY A 19 8.53 -1.92 5.26
C GLY A 19 7.05 -2.29 5.04
N GLY A 20 6.50 -2.09 3.84
CA GLY A 20 5.06 -2.26 3.53
C GLY A 20 4.52 -3.69 3.60
N GLY A 21 5.34 -4.63 4.06
CA GLY A 21 4.99 -6.03 4.22
C GLY A 21 4.10 -6.34 5.43
N THR A 22 4.24 -5.59 6.53
CA THR A 22 3.48 -5.83 7.77
C THR A 22 3.15 -4.52 8.51
N GLY A 23 2.30 -4.61 9.53
CA GLY A 23 2.07 -3.53 10.50
C GLY A 23 1.56 -2.24 9.87
N ILE A 24 2.09 -1.11 10.35
CA ILE A 24 1.63 0.24 9.96
C ILE A 24 1.84 0.47 8.47
N CYS A 25 3.02 0.17 7.93
CA CYS A 25 3.30 0.41 6.51
C CYS A 25 2.43 -0.47 5.59
N ARG A 26 2.00 -1.65 6.04
CA ARG A 26 1.00 -2.46 5.32
C ARG A 26 -0.36 -1.77 5.27
N GLY A 27 -0.78 -1.18 6.39
CA GLY A 27 -1.99 -0.35 6.46
C GLY A 27 -1.91 0.87 5.55
N ILE A 28 -0.77 1.56 5.53
CA ILE A 28 -0.51 2.69 4.63
C ILE A 28 -0.61 2.25 3.16
N ALA A 29 0.02 1.14 2.79
CA ALA A 29 -0.06 0.59 1.44
C ALA A 29 -1.51 0.31 1.01
N ARG A 30 -2.30 -0.31 1.88
CA ARG A 30 -3.73 -0.58 1.63
C ARG A 30 -4.54 0.71 1.49
N ALA A 31 -4.29 1.71 2.33
CA ALA A 31 -4.96 3.00 2.22
C ALA A 31 -4.64 3.69 0.89
N TYR A 32 -3.37 3.67 0.46
CA TYR A 32 -2.95 4.26 -0.81
C TYR A 32 -3.59 3.55 -2.01
N LEU A 33 -3.63 2.22 -2.00
CA LEU A 33 -4.33 1.42 -3.01
C LEU A 33 -5.82 1.77 -3.05
N ALA A 34 -6.47 1.85 -1.89
CA ALA A 34 -7.89 2.21 -1.78
C ALA A 34 -8.19 3.61 -2.33
N HIS A 35 -7.19 4.49 -2.38
CA HIS A 35 -7.29 5.86 -2.89
C HIS A 35 -6.79 6.05 -4.33
N GLY A 36 -6.59 4.96 -5.06
CA GLY A 36 -6.30 4.96 -6.51
C GLY A 36 -4.81 5.05 -6.87
N ALA A 37 -3.89 4.96 -5.90
CA ALA A 37 -2.47 4.87 -6.19
C ALA A 37 -2.09 3.48 -6.71
N ARG A 38 -1.03 3.42 -7.52
CA ARG A 38 -0.25 2.18 -7.70
C ARG A 38 0.80 2.10 -6.60
N VAL A 39 0.95 0.96 -5.94
CA VAL A 39 1.88 0.81 -4.82
C VAL A 39 2.99 -0.19 -5.14
N CYS A 40 4.23 0.18 -4.84
CA CYS A 40 5.39 -0.70 -4.82
C CYS A 40 5.84 -0.91 -3.36
N VAL A 41 5.83 -2.15 -2.90
CA VAL A 41 6.25 -2.50 -1.53
C VAL A 41 7.69 -3.01 -1.55
N VAL A 42 8.52 -2.49 -0.65
CA VAL A 42 9.91 -2.93 -0.45
C VAL A 42 10.12 -3.39 0.98
N SER A 43 10.71 -4.57 1.16
CA SER A 43 11.07 -5.14 2.47
C SER A 43 12.23 -6.12 2.31
N ARG A 44 12.76 -6.63 3.42
CA ARG A 44 13.90 -7.56 3.43
C ARG A 44 13.50 -9.03 3.29
N ARG A 45 12.26 -9.37 3.61
CA ARG A 45 11.76 -10.75 3.67
C ARG A 45 10.84 -11.01 2.48
N GLN A 46 11.26 -11.92 1.61
CA GLN A 46 10.58 -12.22 0.36
C GLN A 46 9.17 -12.74 0.60
N GLU A 47 9.01 -13.67 1.55
CA GLU A 47 7.74 -14.29 1.90
C GLU A 47 6.69 -13.25 2.36
N VAL A 48 7.16 -12.21 3.04
CA VAL A 48 6.30 -11.10 3.49
C VAL A 48 5.92 -10.20 2.31
N ILE A 49 6.84 -9.93 1.37
CA ILE A 49 6.55 -9.15 0.17
C ILE A 49 5.55 -9.88 -0.73
N GLU A 50 5.70 -11.19 -0.90
CA GLU A 50 4.81 -11.99 -1.74
C GLU A 50 3.40 -12.09 -1.16
N ALA A 51 3.27 -12.27 0.16
CA ALA A 51 1.98 -12.15 0.83
C ALA A 51 1.40 -10.75 0.64
N ALA A 52 2.25 -9.72 0.74
CA ALA A 52 1.85 -8.33 0.57
C ALA A 52 1.44 -7.97 -0.87
N ALA A 53 1.95 -8.65 -1.88
CA ALA A 53 1.57 -8.43 -3.27
C ALA A 53 0.24 -9.10 -3.65
N LYS A 54 -0.28 -9.99 -2.79
CA LYS A 54 -1.49 -10.79 -3.04
C LYS A 54 -2.75 -10.31 -2.32
N ASP A 55 -2.66 -9.39 -1.35
CA ASP A 55 -3.88 -8.65 -0.91
C ASP A 55 -4.20 -7.56 -1.92
#